data_AF-A0A7C6NFX8-F1
#
_entry.id   AF-A0A7C6NFX8-F1
#
_cell.length_a   1.000
_cell.length_b   1.000
_cell.length_c   1.000
_cell.angle_alpha   90.00
_cell.angle_beta   90.00
_cell.angle_gamma   90.00
#
_symmetry.space_group_name_H-M   'P 1'
#
loop_
_entity.id
_entity.type
_entity.pdbx_description
1 polymer ?
#
loop_
_entity_poly.entity_id
_entity_poly.type
_entity_poly.pdbx_seq_one_letter_code
_entity_poly.pdbx_strand_id
1 'polypeptide(L)' 'MPKIIDNIEQKIYENALSLFAAKGYNQVSMKNVAEASGIAVGTLYNYYSNK' A
#
# COMPACT_ATOMS: atom_id res chain seq x y z
N MET A 1 -17.05 0.21 -14.51
CA MET A 1 -16.94 1.54 -13.87
C MET A 1 -15.56 1.67 -13.25
N PRO A 2 -14.87 2.83 -13.37
CA PRO A 2 -13.65 3.07 -12.61
C PRO A 2 -13.97 3.03 -11.11
N LYS A 3 -13.11 2.36 -10.34
CA LYS A 3 -13.26 2.27 -8.89
C LYS A 3 -12.66 3.54 -8.29
N ILE A 4 -13.50 4.40 -7.72
CA ILE A 4 -13.05 5.58 -6.98
C ILE A 4 -12.69 5.12 -5.57
N ILE A 5 -11.46 5.40 -5.14
CA ILE A 5 -10.99 5.08 -3.80
C ILE A 5 -10.67 6.40 -3.11
N ASP A 6 -11.52 6.77 -2.16
CA ASP A 6 -11.29 7.97 -1.35
C ASP A 6 -10.09 7.77 -0.44
N ASN A 7 -9.29 8.84 -0.32
CA ASN A 7 -8.11 8.96 0.52
C ASN A 7 -7.12 7.80 0.31
N ILE A 8 -6.89 7.42 -0.95
CA ILE A 8 -6.06 6.27 -1.28
C ILE A 8 -4.63 6.38 -0.73
N GLU A 9 -4.03 7.57 -0.76
CA GLU A 9 -2.69 7.80 -0.21
C GLU A 9 -2.65 7.55 1.30
N GLN A 10 -3.64 8.04 2.04
CA GLN A 10 -3.76 7.78 3.48
C GLN A 10 -3.95 6.29 3.78
N LYS A 11 -4.79 5.58 2.99
CA LYS A 11 -4.96 4.13 3.13
C LYS A 11 -3.67 3.37 2.88
N ILE A 12 -2.89 3.76 1.88
CA ILE A 12 -1.58 3.16 1.61
C ILE A 12 -0.68 3.32 2.84
N TYR A 13 -0.60 4.53 3.39
CA TYR A 13 0.22 4.84 4.56
C TYR A 13 -0.18 4.01 5.79
N GLU A 14 -1.46 4.00 6.15
CA GLU A 14 -1.96 3.29 7.34
C GLU A 14 -1.76 1.77 7.23
N ASN A 15 -1.98 1.20 6.04
CA ASN A 15 -1.76 -0.22 5.79
C ASN A 15 -0.27 -0.58 5.79
N ALA A 16 0.58 0.25 5.19
CA ALA A 16 2.03 0.06 5.22
C ALA A 16 2.55 0.08 6.66
N LEU A 17 2.15 1.08 7.45
CA LEU A 17 2.51 1.20 8.86
C LEU A 17 2.08 -0.03 9.67
N SER A 18 0.82 -0.47 9.48
CA SER A 18 0.28 -1.66 10.16
C SER A 18 1.05 -2.93 9.77
N LEU A 19 1.37 -3.10 8.49
CA LEU A 19 2.15 -4.24 8.00
C LEU A 19 3.57 -4.23 8.56
N PHE A 20 4.25 -3.09 8.56
CA PHE A 20 5.60 -2.95 9.10
C PHE A 20 5.64 -3.22 10.60
N ALA A 21 4.66 -2.71 11.35
CA ALA A 21 4.54 -2.98 12.78
C ALA A 21 4.32 -4.47 13.08
N ALA A 22 3.50 -5.16 12.29
CA ALA A 22 3.15 -6.55 12.52
C ALA A 22 4.21 -7.56 12.03
N LYS A 23 4.90 -7.28 10.92
CA LYS A 23 5.78 -8.25 10.24
C LYS A 23 7.25 -7.83 10.20
N GLY A 24 7.55 -6.58 10.54
CA GLY A 24 8.87 -5.98 10.37
C GLY A 24 9.14 -5.56 8.92
N TYR A 25 10.01 -4.55 8.77
CA TYR A 25 10.31 -3.91 7.49
C TYR A 25 10.75 -4.91 6.41
N ASN A 26 11.61 -5.86 6.74
CA ASN A 26 12.18 -6.81 5.77
C ASN A 26 11.16 -7.79 5.19
N GLN A 27 10.08 -8.09 5.92
CA GLN A 27 9.06 -9.07 5.50
C GLN A 27 7.90 -8.45 4.73
N VAL A 28 7.86 -7.14 4.61
CA VAL A 28 6.83 -6.42 3.87
C VAL A 28 7.41 -6.00 2.53
N SER A 29 6.64 -6.24 1.48
CA SER A 29 6.93 -5.79 0.11
C SER A 29 5.90 -4.76 -0.34
N MET A 30 6.24 -4.00 -1.39
CA MET A 30 5.29 -3.11 -2.08
C MET A 30 4.03 -3.86 -2.53
N LYS A 31 4.17 -5.13 -2.94
CA LYS A 31 3.02 -5.98 -3.29
C LYS A 31 2.08 -6.19 -2.10
N ASN A 32 2.62 -6.43 -0.90
CA ASN A 32 1.79 -6.60 0.30
C ASN A 32 1.03 -5.32 0.66
N VAL A 33 1.69 -4.16 0.54
CA VAL A 33 1.06 -2.86 0.81
C VAL A 33 -0.07 -2.58 -0.20
N ALA A 34 0.16 -2.86 -1.49
CA ALA A 34 -0.85 -2.69 -2.53
C ALA A 34 -2.06 -3.61 -2.32
N GLU A 35 -1.82 -4.89 -1.98
CA GLU A 35 -2.87 -5.87 -1.67
C GLU A 35 -3.70 -5.44 -0.46
N ALA A 36 -3.05 -5.03 0.64
CA ALA A 36 -3.74 -4.52 1.83
C ALA A 36 -4.55 -3.24 1.55
N SER A 37 -4.08 -2.41 0.61
CA SER A 37 -4.75 -1.17 0.21
C SER A 37 -5.80 -1.38 -0.89
N GLY A 38 -5.97 -2.60 -1.40
CA GLY A 38 -6.97 -2.93 -2.41
C GLY A 38 -6.71 -2.30 -3.79
N ILE A 39 -5.43 -2.07 -4.13
CA ILE A 39 -4.99 -1.47 -5.40
C ILE A 39 -3.97 -2.36 -6.12
N ALA A 40 -3.76 -2.08 -7.41
CA ALA A 40 -2.68 -2.71 -8.15
C ALA A 40 -1.31 -2.17 -7.68
N VAL A 41 -0.28 -3.01 -7.73
CA VAL A 41 1.10 -2.62 -7.36
C VAL A 41 1.60 -1.45 -8.22
N GLY A 42 1.28 -1.43 -9.51
CA GLY A 42 1.62 -0.30 -10.39
C GLY A 42 0.96 1.02 -9.95
N THR A 43 -0.27 0.96 -9.43
CA THR A 43 -0.94 2.14 -8.86
C THR A 43 -0.21 2.62 -7.60
N LEU A 44 0.24 1.71 -6.73
CA LEU A 44 1.02 2.07 -5.55
C LEU A 44 2.31 2.84 -5.93
N TYR A 45 2.99 2.42 -7.00
CA TYR A 45 4.20 3.11 -7.47
C TYR A 45 3.98 4.55 -7.98
N ASN A 46 2.73 4.96 -8.23
CA ASN A 46 2.41 6.36 -8.50
C ASN A 46 2.44 7.24 -7.25
N TYR A 47 2.36 6.65 -6.04
CA TYR A 47 2.40 7.34 -4.76
C TYR A 47 3.75 7.18 -4.05
N TYR A 48 4.30 5.96 -4.07
CA TYR A 48 5.57 5.64 -3.43
C TYR A 48 6.47 4.88 -4.39
N SER A 49 7.61 5.48 -4.75
CA SER A 49 8.55 4.90 -5.71
C SER A 49 9.31 3.67 -5.19
N ASN A 50 9.38 3.51 -3.88
CA ASN A 50 10.01 2.39 -3.19
C ASN A 50 9.33 2.16 -1.82
N LYS A 51 9.77 1.09 -1.17
CA LYS A 51 9.34 0.71 0.18
C LYS A 51 10.04 1.58 1.22
#